data_AF-A0A8S3HIK9-F1
#
_entry.id   AF-A0A8S3HIK9-F1
#
_cell.length_a   1.000
_cell.length_b   1.000
_cell.length_c   1.000
_cell.angle_alpha   90.00
_cell.angle_beta   90.00
_cell.angle_gamma   90.00
#
_symmetry.space_group_name_H-M   'P 1'
#
loop_
_entity.id
_entity.type
_entity.pdbx_description
1 polymer ?
#
loop_
_entity_poly.entity_id
_entity_poly.type
_entity_poly.pdbx_seq_one_letter_code
_entity_poly.pdbx_strand_id
1 'polypeptide(L)'
;MELLAIHQKSKDGDDNQGPSLTSQIRDERILARRIRVEQRIAQKKRKTLGIVSPIEDEHRDEASLAKDQIEQSRQRLVKLEEDGLEFVTNIRVGQDLLEHQHRLEEEEATRKRNERLEQDTKSSKEKFDEIIRNWEGARTKELPRELHELLMAQKHACGTMLEEKNKLIGELEK
;
A
#
# COMPACT_ATOMS: atom_id res chain seq x y z
N MET A 1 -84.79 20.83 -60.40
CA MET A 1 -85.60 20.82 -59.17
C MET A 1 -86.73 19.81 -59.31
N GLU A 2 -86.72 18.59 -58.75
CA GLU A 2 -85.64 17.66 -58.31
C GLU A 2 -86.25 16.24 -58.11
N LEU A 3 -85.59 15.14 -57.69
CA LEU A 3 -84.62 14.92 -56.59
C LEU A 3 -83.59 13.80 -56.88
N LEU A 4 -82.41 13.95 -56.28
CA LEU A 4 -81.56 12.93 -55.64
C LEU A 4 -81.60 11.48 -56.17
N ALA A 5 -80.60 11.12 -56.97
CA ALA A 5 -80.17 9.72 -57.11
C ALA A 5 -79.30 9.32 -55.90
N ILE A 6 -79.74 8.29 -55.15
CA ILE A 6 -79.04 7.79 -53.97
C ILE A 6 -77.77 7.05 -54.39
N HIS A 7 -76.60 7.60 -54.07
CA HIS A 7 -75.31 6.93 -54.27
C HIS A 7 -74.79 6.37 -52.95
N GLN A 8 -75.09 5.11 -52.67
CA GLN A 8 -74.42 4.32 -51.63
C GLN A 8 -74.14 2.91 -52.16
N LYS A 9 -72.86 2.62 -52.45
CA LYS A 9 -72.39 1.23 -52.55
C LYS A 9 -70.93 1.12 -52.11
N SER A 10 -70.72 0.22 -51.14
CA SER A 10 -69.44 -0.39 -50.71
C SER A 10 -68.24 0.53 -50.44
N LYS A 11 -68.04 0.71 -49.15
CA LYS A 11 -66.76 0.81 -48.44
C LYS A 11 -65.74 -0.28 -48.86
N ASP A 12 -64.48 -0.04 -48.47
CA ASP A 12 -63.32 -0.96 -48.46
C ASP A 12 -62.63 -1.16 -49.84
N GLY A 13 -61.29 -1.21 -49.96
CA GLY A 13 -60.26 -1.35 -48.91
C GLY A 13 -58.97 -0.54 -49.11
N ASP A 14 -58.08 -0.69 -48.12
CA ASP A 14 -56.75 -0.06 -48.03
C ASP A 14 -55.69 -0.94 -48.71
N ASP A 15 -55.30 -0.59 -49.94
CA ASP A 15 -54.44 -1.39 -50.84
C ASP A 15 -52.96 -1.56 -50.37
N ASN A 16 -52.63 -1.16 -49.13
CA ASN A 16 -51.28 -1.30 -48.58
C ASN A 16 -51.18 -2.23 -47.36
N GLN A 17 -52.24 -2.97 -47.03
CA GLN A 17 -52.18 -4.06 -46.03
C GLN A 17 -51.99 -5.41 -46.71
N GLY A 18 -50.81 -6.01 -46.49
CA GLY A 18 -50.48 -7.35 -47.01
C GLY A 18 -51.50 -8.43 -46.59
N PRO A 19 -51.56 -9.57 -47.30
CA PRO A 19 -52.66 -10.51 -47.26
C PRO A 19 -53.07 -10.89 -45.83
N SER A 20 -54.33 -10.60 -45.49
CA SER A 20 -54.85 -10.69 -44.13
C SER A 20 -55.57 -12.00 -43.84
N LEU A 21 -55.46 -12.47 -42.60
CA LEU A 21 -56.11 -13.68 -42.10
C LEU A 21 -57.59 -13.50 -41.80
N THR A 22 -58.04 -12.25 -41.63
CA THR A 22 -59.44 -11.86 -41.40
C THR A 22 -60.13 -11.34 -42.67
N SER A 23 -59.42 -11.29 -43.81
CA SER A 23 -60.03 -10.95 -45.10
C SER A 23 -61.21 -11.87 -45.40
N GLN A 24 -62.26 -11.32 -46.02
CA GLN A 24 -63.42 -12.08 -46.47
C GLN A 24 -63.08 -12.98 -47.68
N ILE A 25 -62.03 -12.64 -48.43
CA ILE A 25 -61.57 -13.38 -49.62
C ILE A 25 -60.82 -14.65 -49.19
N ARG A 26 -61.22 -15.80 -49.76
CA ARG A 26 -60.67 -17.12 -49.40
C ARG A 26 -59.17 -17.20 -49.66
N ASP A 27 -58.72 -16.71 -50.81
CA ASP A 27 -57.37 -16.96 -51.30
C ASP A 27 -56.34 -16.07 -50.62
N GLU A 28 -56.69 -14.84 -50.25
CA GLU A 28 -55.89 -13.98 -49.37
C GLU A 28 -55.64 -14.65 -48.01
N ARG A 29 -56.67 -15.26 -47.40
CA ARG A 29 -56.48 -16.02 -46.15
C ARG A 29 -55.57 -17.24 -46.35
N ILE A 30 -55.57 -17.87 -47.53
CA ILE A 30 -54.67 -18.99 -47.85
C ILE A 30 -53.23 -18.50 -48.02
N LEU A 31 -53.01 -17.39 -48.74
CA LEU A 31 -51.70 -16.77 -48.91
C LEU A 31 -51.13 -16.28 -47.56
N ALA A 32 -51.93 -15.58 -46.75
CA ALA A 32 -51.57 -15.15 -45.40
C ALA A 32 -51.15 -16.32 -44.49
N ARG A 33 -51.87 -17.46 -44.59
CA ARG A 33 -51.52 -18.70 -43.88
C ARG A 33 -50.22 -19.31 -44.40
N ARG A 34 -50.01 -19.36 -45.72
CA ARG A 34 -48.76 -19.85 -46.34
C ARG A 34 -47.56 -19.03 -45.89
N ILE A 35 -47.62 -17.70 -46.03
CA ILE A 35 -46.55 -16.78 -45.61
C ILE A 35 -46.24 -16.96 -44.11
N ARG A 36 -47.25 -17.05 -43.23
CA ARG A 36 -47.04 -17.32 -41.80
C ARG A 36 -46.39 -18.69 -41.55
N VAL A 37 -46.75 -19.73 -42.30
CA VAL A 37 -46.17 -21.07 -42.18
C VAL A 37 -44.72 -21.08 -42.68
N GLU A 38 -44.44 -20.45 -43.81
CA GLU A 38 -43.10 -20.28 -44.39
C GLU A 38 -42.19 -19.49 -43.44
N GLN A 39 -42.66 -18.37 -42.88
CA GLN A 39 -41.95 -17.60 -41.86
C GLN A 39 -41.65 -18.45 -40.61
N ARG A 40 -42.61 -19.24 -40.11
CA ARG A 40 -42.39 -20.16 -38.98
C ARG A 40 -41.39 -21.27 -39.33
N ILE A 41 -41.41 -21.81 -40.55
CA ILE A 41 -40.43 -22.80 -41.01
C ILE A 41 -39.04 -22.17 -41.15
N ALA A 42 -38.94 -20.95 -41.69
CA ALA A 42 -37.69 -20.21 -41.81
C ALA A 42 -37.09 -19.87 -40.44
N GLN A 43 -37.90 -19.40 -39.48
CA GLN A 43 -37.47 -19.16 -38.10
C GLN A 43 -37.00 -20.46 -37.42
N LYS A 44 -37.73 -21.57 -37.58
CA LYS A 44 -37.28 -22.89 -37.08
C LYS A 44 -35.96 -23.30 -37.72
N LYS A 45 -35.79 -23.16 -39.04
CA LYS A 45 -34.56 -23.47 -39.76
C LYS A 45 -33.37 -22.63 -39.27
N ARG A 46 -33.55 -21.32 -39.05
CA ARG A 46 -32.51 -20.45 -38.46
C ARG A 46 -32.10 -20.95 -37.08
N LYS A 47 -33.07 -21.24 -36.19
CA LYS A 47 -32.79 -21.78 -34.84
C LYS A 47 -32.11 -23.15 -34.87
N THR A 48 -32.48 -24.06 -35.77
CA THR A 48 -31.80 -25.38 -35.91
C THR A 48 -30.38 -25.28 -36.49
N LEU A 49 -30.07 -24.23 -37.24
CA LEU A 49 -28.74 -23.96 -37.78
C LEU A 49 -27.85 -23.15 -36.82
N GLY A 50 -28.33 -22.84 -35.61
CA GLY A 50 -27.61 -22.00 -34.65
C GLY A 50 -27.45 -20.53 -35.10
N ILE A 51 -28.19 -20.10 -36.13
CA ILE A 51 -28.15 -18.72 -36.62
C ILE A 51 -28.99 -17.88 -35.66
N VAL A 52 -28.29 -17.23 -34.73
CA VAL A 52 -28.82 -16.30 -33.74
C VAL A 52 -29.50 -15.12 -34.43
N SER A 53 -30.46 -14.48 -33.75
CA SER A 53 -31.07 -13.23 -34.23
C SER A 53 -30.10 -12.07 -33.99
N PRO A 54 -30.00 -11.05 -34.88
CA PRO A 54 -29.14 -9.88 -34.62
C PRO A 54 -29.36 -9.24 -33.24
N ILE A 55 -30.61 -9.20 -32.77
CA ILE A 55 -31.00 -8.72 -31.43
C ILE A 55 -30.47 -9.63 -30.30
N GLU A 56 -30.45 -10.95 -30.53
CA GLU A 56 -29.92 -11.93 -29.57
C GLU A 56 -28.38 -11.92 -29.53
N ASP A 57 -27.71 -11.58 -30.64
CA ASP A 57 -26.26 -11.36 -30.70
C ASP A 57 -25.87 -10.01 -30.05
N GLU A 58 -26.55 -8.92 -30.38
CA GLU A 58 -26.36 -7.59 -29.76
C GLU A 58 -26.45 -7.66 -28.22
N HIS A 59 -27.50 -8.29 -27.67
CA HIS A 59 -27.62 -8.49 -26.22
C HIS A 59 -26.55 -9.41 -25.62
N ARG A 60 -25.96 -10.32 -26.41
CA ARG A 60 -24.88 -11.20 -25.96
C ARG A 60 -23.55 -10.45 -25.87
N ASP A 61 -23.29 -9.56 -26.82
CA ASP A 61 -22.12 -8.69 -26.86
C ASP A 61 -22.22 -7.61 -25.78
N GLU A 62 -23.38 -6.99 -25.58
CA GLU A 62 -23.67 -6.11 -24.43
C GLU A 62 -23.36 -6.81 -23.08
N ALA A 63 -23.82 -8.06 -22.92
CA ALA A 63 -23.57 -8.86 -21.73
C ALA A 63 -22.10 -9.31 -21.58
N SER A 64 -21.30 -9.29 -22.66
CA SER A 64 -19.85 -9.50 -22.58
C SER A 64 -19.13 -8.22 -22.16
N LEU A 65 -19.45 -7.09 -22.79
CA LEU A 65 -18.91 -5.76 -22.47
C LEU A 65 -19.16 -5.38 -20.99
N ALA A 66 -20.35 -5.70 -20.46
CA ALA A 66 -20.67 -5.50 -19.06
C ALA A 66 -19.77 -6.35 -18.11
N LYS A 67 -19.45 -7.60 -18.48
CA LYS A 67 -18.53 -8.44 -17.70
C LYS A 67 -17.10 -7.92 -17.74
N ASP A 68 -16.63 -7.51 -18.91
CA ASP A 68 -15.30 -6.93 -19.10
C ASP A 68 -15.15 -5.63 -18.29
N GLN A 69 -16.20 -4.79 -18.25
CA GLN A 69 -16.25 -3.59 -17.41
C GLN A 69 -16.20 -3.93 -15.91
N ILE A 70 -16.96 -4.93 -15.46
CA ILE A 70 -16.96 -5.38 -14.05
C ILE A 70 -15.58 -5.90 -13.65
N GLU A 71 -14.96 -6.75 -14.46
CA GLU A 71 -13.63 -7.32 -14.18
C GLU A 71 -12.54 -6.24 -14.23
N GLN A 72 -12.58 -5.30 -15.18
CA GLN A 72 -11.69 -4.13 -15.17
C GLN A 72 -11.89 -3.25 -13.92
N SER A 73 -13.12 -3.03 -13.48
CA SER A 73 -13.38 -2.24 -12.26
C SER A 73 -12.84 -2.93 -11.02
N ARG A 74 -13.02 -4.26 -10.93
CA ARG A 74 -12.47 -5.10 -9.86
C ARG A 74 -10.96 -5.05 -9.82
N GLN A 75 -10.28 -5.19 -10.96
CA GLN A 75 -8.81 -5.11 -11.04
C GLN A 75 -8.28 -3.74 -10.59
N ARG A 76 -8.97 -2.64 -10.96
CA ARG A 76 -8.63 -1.29 -10.49
C ARG A 76 -8.82 -1.14 -8.98
N LEU A 77 -9.87 -1.73 -8.41
CA LEU A 77 -10.12 -1.70 -6.96
C LEU A 77 -9.07 -2.52 -6.18
N VAL A 78 -8.74 -3.73 -6.64
CA VAL A 78 -7.68 -4.56 -6.05
C VAL A 78 -6.35 -3.82 -6.09
N LYS A 79 -5.97 -3.24 -7.25
CA LYS A 79 -4.73 -2.45 -7.35
C LYS A 79 -4.73 -1.24 -6.40
N LEU A 80 -5.86 -0.53 -6.27
CA LEU A 80 -5.98 0.61 -5.36
C LEU A 80 -5.84 0.19 -3.88
N GLU A 81 -6.36 -0.99 -3.52
CA GLU A 81 -6.20 -1.59 -2.19
C GLU A 81 -4.74 -1.99 -1.93
N GLU A 82 -4.09 -2.65 -2.90
CA GLU A 82 -2.67 -3.04 -2.86
C GLU A 82 -1.75 -1.82 -2.76
N ASP A 83 -1.88 -0.84 -3.68
CA ASP A 83 -1.11 0.42 -3.69
C ASP A 83 -1.28 1.18 -2.36
N GLY A 84 -2.50 1.20 -1.80
CA GLY A 84 -2.83 1.86 -0.53
C GLY A 84 -2.25 1.15 0.69
N LEU A 85 -2.29 -0.18 0.71
CA LEU A 85 -1.69 -1.01 1.76
C LEU A 85 -0.17 -0.88 1.73
N GLU A 86 0.44 -0.89 0.54
CA GLU A 86 1.89 -0.70 0.37
C GLU A 86 2.31 0.68 0.90
N PHE A 87 1.59 1.75 0.54
CA PHE A 87 1.89 3.11 1.01
C PHE A 87 1.88 3.23 2.54
N VAL A 88 0.83 2.71 3.20
CA VAL A 88 0.73 2.73 4.67
C VAL A 88 1.81 1.86 5.32
N THR A 89 2.15 0.72 4.71
CA THR A 89 3.19 -0.18 5.20
C THR A 89 4.58 0.44 5.06
N ASN A 90 4.89 1.05 3.92
CA ASN A 90 6.16 1.73 3.66
C ASN A 90 6.39 2.91 4.62
N ILE A 91 5.34 3.68 4.96
CA ILE A 91 5.43 4.72 5.99
C ILE A 91 5.76 4.10 7.35
N ARG A 92 5.04 3.06 7.78
CA ARG A 92 5.26 2.41 9.09
C ARG A 92 6.65 1.81 9.20
N VAL A 93 7.06 1.00 8.22
CA VAL A 93 8.39 0.36 8.19
C VAL A 93 9.50 1.42 8.11
N GLY A 94 9.28 2.52 7.38
CA GLY A 94 10.20 3.65 7.35
C GLY A 94 10.36 4.32 8.72
N GLN A 95 9.26 4.53 9.46
CA GLN A 95 9.30 5.04 10.83
C GLN A 95 10.00 4.07 11.79
N ASP A 96 9.66 2.79 11.74
CA ASP A 96 10.27 1.74 12.58
C ASP A 96 11.78 1.64 12.34
N LEU A 97 12.23 1.78 11.07
CA LEU A 97 13.65 1.78 10.72
C LEU A 97 14.40 3.00 11.25
N LEU A 98 13.81 4.20 11.18
CA LEU A 98 14.41 5.43 11.70
C LEU A 98 14.50 5.40 13.24
N GLU A 99 13.44 4.97 13.92
CA GLU A 99 13.42 4.76 15.37
C GLU A 99 14.47 3.73 15.80
N HIS A 100 14.56 2.60 15.09
CA HIS A 100 15.57 1.58 15.34
C HIS A 100 17.00 2.11 15.13
N GLN A 101 17.23 2.93 14.11
CA GLN A 101 18.52 3.58 13.88
C GLN A 101 18.89 4.54 15.02
N HIS A 102 17.96 5.41 15.43
CA HIS A 102 18.19 6.30 16.56
C HIS A 102 18.50 5.54 17.86
N ARG A 103 17.78 4.45 18.15
CA ARG A 103 18.08 3.59 19.32
C ARG A 103 19.46 2.97 19.25
N LEU A 104 19.89 2.47 18.09
CA LEU A 104 21.25 1.93 17.92
C LEU A 104 22.33 3.01 18.15
N GLU A 105 22.10 4.24 17.67
CA GLU A 105 23.01 5.36 17.88
C GLU A 105 23.09 5.77 19.36
N GLU A 106 21.96 5.83 20.07
CA GLU A 106 21.89 6.08 21.51
C GLU A 106 22.52 4.94 22.33
N GLU A 107 22.25 3.68 22.00
CA GLU A 107 22.85 2.50 22.63
C GLU A 107 24.36 2.47 22.41
N GLU A 108 24.86 2.81 21.22
CA GLU A 108 26.30 2.84 20.97
C GLU A 108 26.98 4.02 21.70
N ALA A 109 26.34 5.19 21.74
CA ALA A 109 26.86 6.36 22.46
C ALA A 109 26.90 6.11 23.98
N THR A 110 25.84 5.54 24.56
CA THR A 110 25.79 5.16 25.98
C THR A 110 26.77 4.04 26.30
N ARG A 111 26.92 3.03 25.44
CA ARG A 111 27.95 1.98 25.60
C ARG A 111 29.36 2.57 25.62
N LYS A 112 29.72 3.40 24.63
CA LYS A 112 31.03 4.10 24.57
C LYS A 112 31.28 4.96 25.81
N ARG A 113 30.25 5.66 26.32
CA ARG A 113 30.33 6.45 27.56
C ARG A 113 30.62 5.58 28.78
N ASN A 114 29.95 4.44 28.90
CA ASN A 114 30.14 3.50 30.02
C ASN A 114 31.52 2.83 29.96
N GLU A 115 31.94 2.33 28.79
CA GLU A 115 33.28 1.77 28.56
C GLU A 115 34.39 2.77 28.97
N ARG A 116 34.22 4.05 28.62
CA ARG A 116 35.13 5.14 29.00
C ARG A 116 35.19 5.37 30.51
N LEU A 117 34.05 5.37 31.20
CA LEU A 117 33.94 5.51 32.66
C LEU A 117 34.53 4.31 33.40
N GLU A 118 34.34 3.09 32.91
CA GLU A 118 34.94 1.88 33.48
C GLU A 118 36.46 1.87 33.33
N GLN A 119 36.99 2.25 32.15
CA GLN A 119 38.42 2.38 31.90
C GLN A 119 39.08 3.43 32.82
N ASP A 120 38.45 4.59 32.97
CA ASP A 120 38.90 5.63 33.90
C ASP A 120 38.83 5.16 35.36
N THR A 121 37.75 4.49 35.77
CA THR A 121 37.60 3.95 37.13
C THR A 121 38.73 2.98 37.46
N LYS A 122 39.06 2.07 36.53
CA LYS A 122 40.17 1.12 36.71
C LYS A 122 41.53 1.82 36.80
N SER A 123 41.86 2.66 35.81
CA SER A 123 43.18 3.32 35.74
C SER A 123 43.38 4.34 36.86
N SER A 124 42.34 5.07 37.25
CA SER A 124 42.37 5.98 38.40
C SER A 124 42.56 5.23 39.71
N LYS A 125 41.93 4.06 39.89
CA LYS A 125 42.15 3.23 41.07
C LYS A 125 43.59 2.74 41.15
N GLU A 126 44.14 2.24 40.05
CA GLU A 126 45.54 1.78 39.98
C GLU A 126 46.53 2.90 40.37
N LYS A 127 46.35 4.12 39.82
CA LYS A 127 47.15 5.31 40.18
C LYS A 127 46.95 5.75 41.63
N PHE A 128 45.72 5.71 42.13
CA PHE A 128 45.40 6.08 43.51
C PHE A 128 46.01 5.10 44.53
N ASP A 129 45.96 3.80 44.25
CA ASP A 129 46.60 2.76 45.07
C ASP A 129 48.14 2.92 45.07
N GLU A 130 48.75 3.31 43.95
CA GLU A 130 50.18 3.67 43.87
C GLU A 130 50.50 4.92 44.71
N ILE A 131 49.69 5.98 44.60
CA ILE A 131 49.80 7.18 45.43
C ILE A 131 49.72 6.80 46.92
N ILE A 132 48.79 5.94 47.35
CA ILE A 132 48.71 5.50 48.75
C ILE A 132 49.99 4.77 49.19
N ARG A 133 50.50 3.80 48.41
CA ARG A 133 51.75 3.08 48.74
C ARG A 133 52.94 4.02 48.87
N ASN A 134 53.05 5.01 47.99
CA ASN A 134 54.12 6.01 48.05
C ASN A 134 53.98 6.92 49.30
N TRP A 135 52.76 7.17 49.80
CA TRP A 135 52.54 7.89 51.07
C TRP A 135 52.94 7.06 52.29
N GLU A 136 52.81 5.74 52.26
CA GLU A 136 53.33 4.85 53.30
C GLU A 136 54.86 4.90 53.34
N GLY A 137 55.52 4.82 52.18
CA GLY A 137 56.97 4.96 52.03
C GLY A 137 57.53 6.32 52.45
N ALA A 138 56.71 7.39 52.46
CA ALA A 138 57.11 8.69 53.00
C ALA A 138 57.44 8.64 54.50
N ARG A 139 56.74 7.77 55.26
CA ARG A 139 56.91 7.66 56.72
C ARG A 139 58.22 7.01 57.14
N THR A 140 58.87 6.28 56.24
CA THR A 140 60.15 5.59 56.48
C THR A 140 61.36 6.38 56.00
N LYS A 141 61.19 7.64 55.57
CA LYS A 141 62.29 8.50 55.12
C LYS A 141 62.94 9.24 56.29
N GLU A 142 64.14 8.82 56.66
CA GLU A 142 64.95 9.45 57.71
C GLU A 142 65.61 10.76 57.24
N LEU A 143 65.92 10.88 55.93
CA LEU A 143 66.59 12.04 55.36
C LEU A 143 65.58 13.09 54.86
N PRO A 144 65.61 14.35 55.36
CA PRO A 144 64.67 15.40 54.97
C PRO A 144 64.67 15.72 53.47
N ARG A 145 65.79 15.53 52.77
CA ARG A 145 65.88 15.72 51.31
C ARG A 145 65.06 14.66 50.56
N GLU A 146 65.24 13.39 50.89
CA GLU A 146 64.49 12.30 50.25
C GLU A 146 62.99 12.40 50.53
N LEU A 147 62.62 12.81 51.75
CA LEU A 147 61.22 13.09 52.09
C LEU A 147 60.67 14.25 51.23
N HIS A 148 61.42 15.33 51.06
CA HIS A 148 60.99 16.45 50.23
C HIS A 148 60.80 16.06 48.75
N GLU A 149 61.75 15.31 48.18
CA GLU A 149 61.68 14.82 46.81
C GLU A 149 60.44 13.92 46.60
N LEU A 150 60.18 13.00 47.53
CA LEU A 150 59.00 12.13 47.50
C LEU A 150 57.69 12.93 47.63
N LEU A 151 57.62 13.90 48.54
CA LEU A 151 56.44 14.77 48.70
C LEU A 151 56.16 15.62 47.45
N MET A 152 57.20 16.09 46.77
CA MET A 152 57.06 16.84 45.52
C MET A 152 56.59 15.94 44.36
N ALA A 153 57.12 14.71 44.26
CA ALA A 153 56.64 13.72 43.31
C ALA A 153 55.15 13.35 43.56
N GLN A 154 54.76 13.16 44.82
CA GLN A 154 53.36 12.90 45.20
C GLN A 154 52.43 14.07 44.86
N LYS A 155 52.84 15.31 45.14
CA LYS A 155 52.07 16.49 44.76
C LYS A 155 51.86 16.55 43.24
N HIS A 156 52.87 16.19 42.45
CA HIS A 156 52.76 16.10 41.00
C HIS A 156 51.80 14.99 40.56
N ALA A 157 51.93 13.77 41.10
CA ALA A 157 51.06 12.63 40.77
C ALA A 157 49.58 12.92 41.08
N CYS A 158 49.28 13.51 42.24
CA CYS A 158 47.93 13.98 42.57
C CYS A 158 47.43 15.06 41.59
N GLY A 159 48.31 15.97 41.15
CA GLY A 159 48.01 16.99 40.14
C GLY A 159 47.61 16.37 38.80
N THR A 160 48.42 15.46 38.28
CA THR A 160 48.15 14.73 37.02
C THR A 160 46.83 13.95 37.09
N MET A 161 46.56 13.27 38.21
CA MET A 161 45.28 12.55 38.39
C MET A 161 44.08 13.50 38.37
N LEU A 162 44.20 14.70 38.97
CA LEU A 162 43.14 15.73 38.92
C LEU A 162 42.97 16.31 37.52
N GLU A 163 44.05 16.55 36.78
CA GLU A 163 44.02 17.00 35.38
C GLU A 163 43.31 15.98 34.47
N GLU A 164 43.60 14.68 34.64
CA GLU A 164 42.93 13.59 33.93
C GLU A 164 41.43 13.52 34.26
N LYS A 165 41.05 13.64 35.54
CA LYS A 165 39.63 13.70 35.95
C LYS A 165 38.91 14.91 35.36
N ASN A 166 39.51 16.09 35.42
CA ASN A 166 38.94 17.31 34.84
C ASN A 166 38.79 17.20 33.32
N LYS A 167 39.75 16.57 32.65
CA LYS A 167 39.67 16.28 31.21
C LYS A 167 38.50 15.35 30.91
N LEU A 168 38.32 14.27 31.68
CA LEU A 168 37.20 13.34 31.49
C LEU A 168 35.85 14.03 31.74
N ILE A 169 35.73 14.88 32.76
CA ILE A 169 34.52 15.68 32.99
C ILE A 169 34.20 16.52 31.74
N GLY A 170 35.19 17.25 31.20
CA GLY A 170 35.03 18.03 29.96
C GLY A 170 34.90 17.22 28.65
N GLU A 171 35.07 15.89 28.70
CA GLU A 171 34.71 14.93 27.64
C GLU A 171 33.26 14.43 27.79
N LEU A 172 32.69 14.43 29.00
CA LEU A 172 31.38 13.84 29.35
C LEU A 172 30.24 14.86 29.54
N GLU A 173 30.58 16.14 29.67
CA GLU A 173 29.63 17.27 29.69
C GLU A 173 29.26 17.78 28.27
N LYS A 174 29.78 17.13 27.23
CA LYS A 174 29.50 17.40 25.82
C LYS A 174 28.61 16.32 25.21
#